data_AF-A0A963WEF4-F1
#
_entry.id   AF-A0A963WEF4-F1
#
_cell.length_a   1.000
_cell.length_b   1.000
_cell.length_c   1.000
_cell.angle_alpha   90.00
_cell.angle_beta   90.00
_cell.angle_gamma   90.00
#
_symmetry.space_group_name_H-M   'P 1'
#
loop_
_entity.id
_entity.type
_entity.pdbx_description
1 polymer ?
#
loop_
_entity_poly.entity_id
_entity_poly.type
_entity_poly.pdbx_seq_one_letter_code
_entity_poly.pdbx_strand_id
1 'polypeptide(L)'
;MTGGTPAVSCNELAAQFSWPGLRIGSAEPVPDGAVKVPGIAQPMPAHCLVKGAMNERTGPVDGRPYAIGFEMRLPTAWNGRFFYQANGGLDGFVTPAYGDILGGGPPTNGLLQGFAVISSDAGHAFDRSTPIGGGSFGLDPQARRDYGYNAVAQLTPMAKALVARYYGKPPMRSYLVGTSNGGRHGFVTASRLPDAYDGILATAPGFNLPRAAVAQVWGAQQLAPLARKSDKTGLLD
;
A
#
# COMPACT_ATOMS: atom_id res chain seq x y z
N MET A 1 22.73 -14.76 9.16
CA MET A 1 21.74 -14.18 8.21
C MET A 1 22.35 -12.92 7.64
N THR A 2 22.90 -12.94 6.43
CA THR A 2 23.61 -11.76 5.92
C THR A 2 22.64 -10.90 5.13
N GLY A 3 22.18 -9.84 5.79
CA GLY A 3 21.61 -8.67 5.15
C GLY A 3 22.55 -8.06 4.09
N GLY A 4 22.28 -6.86 3.63
CA GLY A 4 23.09 -6.24 2.58
C GLY A 4 23.17 -4.74 2.68
N THR A 5 24.25 -4.20 2.12
CA THR A 5 24.35 -2.79 1.74
C THR A 5 23.99 -2.65 0.26
N PRO A 6 23.65 -1.43 -0.20
CA PRO A 6 23.40 -1.19 -1.61
C PRO A 6 24.60 -1.57 -2.49
N ALA A 7 24.34 -2.26 -3.61
CA ALA A 7 25.29 -2.54 -4.67
C ALA A 7 25.29 -1.42 -5.75
N VAL A 8 24.23 -0.62 -5.80
CA VAL A 8 24.06 0.54 -6.69
C VAL A 8 23.70 1.76 -5.85
N SER A 9 24.15 2.95 -6.25
CA SER A 9 23.76 4.18 -5.55
C SER A 9 22.26 4.49 -5.76
N CYS A 10 21.63 5.16 -4.80
CA CYS A 10 20.21 5.51 -4.91
C CYS A 10 19.92 6.40 -6.13
N ASN A 11 20.79 7.39 -6.38
CA ASN A 11 20.63 8.36 -7.47
C ASN A 11 20.66 7.69 -8.86
N GLU A 12 21.40 6.60 -9.00
CA GLU A 12 21.53 5.90 -10.28
C GLU A 12 20.40 4.89 -10.52
N LEU A 13 19.64 4.53 -9.47
CA LEU A 13 18.66 3.44 -9.52
C LEU A 13 17.59 3.69 -10.59
N ALA A 14 17.13 4.94 -10.73
CA ALA A 14 16.15 5.32 -11.75
C ALA A 14 16.65 5.10 -13.19
N ALA A 15 17.95 5.28 -13.44
CA ALA A 15 18.56 5.09 -14.76
C ALA A 15 18.98 3.63 -15.01
N GLN A 16 19.23 2.87 -13.95
CA GLN A 16 19.82 1.53 -14.01
C GLN A 16 18.81 0.39 -13.84
N PHE A 17 17.53 0.69 -13.67
CA PHE A 17 16.46 -0.30 -13.55
C PHE A 17 15.32 0.03 -14.50
N SER A 18 14.90 -0.97 -15.27
CA SER A 18 13.72 -0.91 -16.12
C SER A 18 12.87 -2.15 -15.92
N TRP A 19 11.56 -1.98 -16.08
CA TRP A 19 10.58 -3.05 -15.98
C TRP A 19 9.40 -2.72 -16.91
N PRO A 20 8.76 -3.70 -17.55
CA PRO A 20 7.62 -3.44 -18.43
C PRO A 20 6.51 -2.66 -17.71
N GLY A 21 6.10 -1.54 -18.32
CA GLY A 21 5.04 -0.67 -17.78
C GLY A 21 5.45 0.17 -16.57
N LEU A 22 6.70 0.10 -16.09
CA LEU A 22 7.20 0.90 -14.98
C LEU A 22 7.68 2.27 -15.46
N ARG A 23 7.27 3.32 -14.73
CA ARG A 23 7.88 4.65 -14.75
C ARG A 23 8.37 5.01 -13.36
N ILE A 24 9.69 5.14 -13.18
CA ILE A 24 10.26 5.72 -11.97
C ILE A 24 10.19 7.24 -12.09
N GLY A 25 9.53 7.89 -11.13
CA GLY A 25 9.46 9.35 -11.05
C GLY A 25 10.68 9.94 -10.35
N SER A 26 11.10 9.35 -9.23
CA SER A 26 12.34 9.72 -8.55
C SER A 26 12.94 8.57 -7.74
N ALA A 27 14.24 8.66 -7.49
CA ALA A 27 15.00 7.82 -6.57
C ALA A 27 16.00 8.72 -5.82
N GLU A 28 15.73 8.96 -4.54
CA GLU A 28 16.43 9.98 -3.74
C GLU A 28 16.99 9.40 -2.45
N PRO A 29 18.28 9.64 -2.11
CA PRO A 29 18.85 9.21 -0.85
C PRO A 29 18.27 10.06 0.28
N VAL A 30 17.81 9.39 1.33
CA VAL A 30 17.33 10.00 2.57
C VAL A 30 18.38 9.72 3.65
N PRO A 31 19.01 10.77 4.22
CA PRO A 31 19.99 10.60 5.29
C PRO A 31 19.39 9.97 6.55
N ASP A 32 20.26 9.36 7.35
CA ASP A 32 19.90 8.88 8.68
C ASP A 32 19.37 10.03 9.54
N GLY A 33 18.30 9.79 10.30
CA GLY A 33 17.75 10.82 11.19
C GLY A 33 16.83 11.85 10.50
N ALA A 34 16.80 11.90 9.16
CA ALA A 34 16.12 12.97 8.42
C ALA A 34 14.58 12.90 8.50
N VAL A 35 14.02 11.70 8.67
CA VAL A 35 12.57 11.50 8.78
C VAL A 35 12.21 11.12 10.21
N LYS A 36 11.31 11.90 10.82
CA LYS A 36 10.71 11.64 12.13
C LYS A 36 9.22 11.43 11.96
N VAL A 37 8.71 10.32 12.47
CA VAL A 37 7.28 9.96 12.38
C VAL A 37 6.64 10.19 13.74
N PRO A 38 5.54 10.96 13.86
CA PRO A 38 4.83 11.12 15.11
C PRO A 38 4.44 9.77 15.73
N GLY A 39 4.70 9.61 17.02
CA GLY A 39 4.43 8.34 17.74
C GLY A 39 5.50 7.26 17.57
N ILE A 40 6.55 7.49 16.76
CA ILE A 40 7.71 6.60 16.65
C ILE A 40 8.92 7.30 17.29
N ALA A 41 9.50 6.66 18.31
CA ALA A 41 10.57 7.28 19.11
C ALA A 41 11.90 7.43 18.34
N GLN A 42 12.24 6.43 17.52
CA GLN A 42 13.46 6.42 16.74
C GLN A 42 13.24 7.11 15.38
N PRO A 43 14.13 8.00 14.94
CA PRO A 43 14.05 8.52 13.59
C PRO A 43 14.34 7.40 12.58
N MET A 44 13.87 7.57 11.33
CA MET A 44 14.06 6.56 10.29
C MET A 44 15.54 6.43 9.91
N PRO A 45 16.01 5.21 9.57
CA PRO A 45 17.40 4.98 9.18
C PRO A 45 17.67 5.57 7.79
N ALA A 46 18.95 5.71 7.43
CA ALA A 46 19.32 6.05 6.05
C ALA A 46 18.73 5.04 5.03
N HIS A 47 18.14 5.55 3.95
CA HIS A 47 17.49 4.72 2.93
C HIS A 47 17.40 5.42 1.57
N CYS A 48 17.13 4.66 0.51
CA CYS A 48 16.71 5.19 -0.79
C CYS A 48 15.19 5.28 -0.84
N LEU A 49 14.65 6.42 -1.22
CA LEU A 49 13.22 6.66 -1.46
C LEU A 49 12.94 6.64 -2.96
N VAL A 50 12.20 5.65 -3.42
CA VAL A 50 11.79 5.49 -4.82
C VAL A 50 10.30 5.77 -4.94
N LYS A 51 9.92 6.65 -5.87
CA LYS A 51 8.52 6.91 -6.22
C LYS A 51 8.29 6.64 -7.68
N GLY A 52 7.17 6.02 -8.02
CA GLY A 52 6.87 5.66 -9.39
C GLY A 52 5.44 5.22 -9.60
N ALA A 53 5.16 4.78 -10.81
CA ALA A 53 3.88 4.20 -11.18
C ALA A 53 4.06 3.07 -12.20
N MET A 54 3.12 2.12 -12.22
CA MET A 54 3.03 1.08 -13.22
C MET A 54 1.76 1.19 -14.04
N ASN A 55 1.84 0.79 -15.31
CA ASN A 55 0.70 0.57 -16.20
C ASN A 55 -0.19 1.81 -16.38
N GLU A 56 0.44 2.96 -16.64
CA GLU A 56 -0.24 4.23 -16.92
C GLU A 56 -1.13 4.12 -18.17
N ARG A 57 -2.37 4.59 -18.07
CA ARG A 57 -3.39 4.51 -19.11
C ARG A 57 -4.50 5.54 -18.90
N THR A 58 -5.32 5.72 -19.93
CA THR A 58 -6.60 6.45 -19.82
C THR A 58 -7.76 5.47 -19.75
N GLY A 59 -8.69 5.68 -18.82
CA GLY A 59 -9.91 4.89 -18.67
C GLY A 59 -10.83 5.10 -19.88
N PRO A 60 -11.25 4.04 -20.58
CA PRO A 60 -12.09 4.18 -21.77
C PRO A 60 -13.53 4.58 -21.44
N VAL A 61 -13.95 4.44 -20.19
CA VAL A 61 -15.33 4.71 -19.74
C VAL A 61 -15.51 6.16 -19.27
N ASP A 62 -14.52 6.69 -18.55
CA ASP A 62 -14.61 7.99 -17.88
C ASP A 62 -13.55 9.00 -18.36
N GLY A 63 -12.65 8.59 -19.26
CA GLY A 63 -11.57 9.43 -19.78
C GLY A 63 -10.50 9.81 -18.75
N ARG A 64 -10.49 9.19 -17.56
CA ARG A 64 -9.61 9.57 -16.46
C ARG A 64 -8.25 8.88 -16.56
N PRO A 65 -7.16 9.52 -16.09
CA PRO A 65 -5.86 8.85 -15.99
C PRO A 65 -5.88 7.82 -14.86
N TYR A 66 -5.30 6.65 -15.12
CA TYR A 66 -5.11 5.57 -14.16
C TYR A 66 -3.67 5.05 -14.24
N ALA A 67 -3.09 4.76 -13.08
CA ALA A 67 -1.82 4.06 -12.95
C ALA A 67 -1.75 3.44 -11.55
N ILE A 68 -0.96 2.39 -11.37
CA ILE A 68 -0.65 1.83 -10.05
C ILE A 68 0.52 2.61 -9.47
N GLY A 69 0.22 3.66 -8.71
CA GLY A 69 1.22 4.49 -8.04
C GLY A 69 1.81 3.76 -6.85
N PHE A 70 3.10 3.98 -6.59
CA PHE A 70 3.80 3.40 -5.46
C PHE A 70 4.90 4.29 -4.90
N GLU A 71 5.22 4.04 -3.64
CA GLU A 71 6.45 4.48 -2.98
C GLU A 71 7.16 3.23 -2.44
N MET A 72 8.48 3.18 -2.56
CA MET A 72 9.32 2.13 -2.02
C MET A 72 10.52 2.72 -1.26
N ARG A 73 10.82 2.17 -0.08
CA ARG A 73 11.96 2.56 0.76
C ARG A 73 12.92 1.40 0.92
N LEU A 74 14.18 1.64 0.57
CA LEU A 74 15.25 0.64 0.56
C LEU A 74 16.31 1.07 1.60
N PRO A 75 16.31 0.52 2.82
CA PRO A 75 17.28 0.92 3.85
C PRO A 75 18.71 0.57 3.45
N THR A 76 19.67 1.42 3.83
CA THR A 76 21.09 1.13 3.61
C THR A 76 21.53 -0.11 4.39
N ALA A 77 21.07 -0.23 5.65
CA ALA A 77 21.24 -1.43 6.46
C ALA A 77 20.04 -2.36 6.25
N TRP A 78 20.06 -3.12 5.15
CA TRP A 78 18.96 -4.03 4.80
C TRP A 78 19.12 -5.39 5.47
N ASN A 79 18.04 -5.90 6.06
CA ASN A 79 18.03 -7.17 6.79
C ASN A 79 17.81 -8.41 5.87
N GLY A 80 17.73 -8.21 4.55
CA GLY A 80 17.48 -9.26 3.58
C GLY A 80 16.00 -9.57 3.31
N ARG A 81 15.06 -8.79 3.87
CA ARG A 81 13.61 -9.06 3.79
C ARG A 81 12.85 -7.96 3.07
N PHE A 82 11.77 -8.35 2.41
CA PHE A 82 10.84 -7.46 1.71
C PHE A 82 9.51 -7.39 2.45
N PHE A 83 8.89 -6.21 2.47
CA PHE A 83 7.65 -5.91 3.16
C PHE A 83 6.71 -5.14 2.22
N TYR A 84 5.55 -5.71 1.94
CA TYR A 84 4.47 -5.02 1.25
C TYR A 84 3.48 -4.48 2.29
N GLN A 85 3.41 -3.16 2.41
CA GLN A 85 2.44 -2.46 3.24
C GLN A 85 1.15 -2.27 2.44
N ALA A 86 0.12 -3.04 2.78
CA ALA A 86 -1.18 -2.96 2.14
C ALA A 86 -2.09 -1.93 2.86
N ASN A 87 -2.72 -1.07 2.06
CA ASN A 87 -3.43 0.11 2.54
C ASN A 87 -4.92 -0.14 2.87
N GLY A 88 -5.53 0.83 3.54
CA GLY A 88 -6.88 0.76 4.08
C GLY A 88 -7.93 1.53 3.25
N GLY A 89 -9.21 1.31 3.58
CA GLY A 89 -10.31 2.03 2.94
C GLY A 89 -10.52 1.63 1.47
N LEU A 90 -10.77 2.62 0.62
CA LEU A 90 -10.85 2.44 -0.83
C LEU A 90 -9.49 2.58 -1.52
N ASP A 91 -8.38 2.62 -0.76
CA ASP A 91 -7.06 3.01 -1.26
C ASP A 91 -7.11 4.43 -1.88
N GLY A 92 -6.51 4.63 -3.05
CA GLY A 92 -6.55 5.94 -3.72
C GLY A 92 -5.43 6.91 -3.32
N PHE A 93 -4.53 6.48 -2.42
CA PHE A 93 -3.38 7.25 -1.97
C PHE A 93 -2.18 6.34 -1.75
N VAL A 94 -0.99 6.81 -2.14
CA VAL A 94 0.27 6.19 -1.73
C VAL A 94 0.57 6.62 -0.30
N THR A 95 0.37 5.74 0.67
CA THR A 95 0.81 5.96 2.06
C THR A 95 2.33 5.83 2.13
N PRO A 96 3.04 6.62 2.95
CA PRO A 96 4.49 6.47 3.10
C PRO A 96 4.88 5.03 3.46
N ALA A 97 5.85 4.49 2.76
CA ALA A 97 6.24 3.08 2.85
C ALA A 97 7.16 2.81 4.05
N TYR A 98 6.69 3.06 5.27
CA TYR A 98 7.46 2.82 6.49
C TYR A 98 7.36 1.38 7.00
N GLY A 99 6.35 0.64 6.59
CA GLY A 99 6.11 -0.76 6.97
C GLY A 99 5.31 -0.85 8.26
N ASP A 100 4.29 -0.01 8.40
CA ASP A 100 3.50 0.11 9.63
C ASP A 100 2.69 -1.17 9.88
N ILE A 101 2.77 -1.66 11.11
CA ILE A 101 1.98 -2.79 11.60
C ILE A 101 0.84 -2.23 12.44
N LEU A 102 -0.34 -2.07 11.83
CA LEU A 102 -1.51 -1.52 12.49
C LEU A 102 -2.16 -2.61 13.38
N GLY A 103 -2.33 -2.32 14.68
CA GLY A 103 -2.93 -3.27 15.63
C GLY A 103 -2.49 -3.17 17.10
N GLY A 104 -1.91 -2.05 17.53
CA GLY A 104 -1.56 -1.83 18.94
C GLY A 104 -0.23 -2.46 19.41
N GLY A 105 0.65 -2.83 18.47
CA GLY A 105 2.01 -3.29 18.79
C GLY A 105 2.95 -2.14 19.22
N PRO A 106 4.22 -2.46 19.54
CA PRO A 106 5.22 -1.45 19.87
C PRO A 106 5.35 -0.39 18.76
N PRO A 107 5.71 0.86 19.10
CA PRO A 107 5.89 1.94 18.13
C PRO A 107 7.15 1.72 17.29
N THR A 108 7.06 0.82 16.32
CA THR A 108 8.09 0.46 15.35
C THR A 108 7.44 0.11 14.00
N ASN A 109 8.23 0.01 12.95
CA ASN A 109 7.78 -0.31 11.61
C ASN A 109 8.84 -1.13 10.84
N GLY A 110 8.46 -1.63 9.67
CA GLY A 110 9.31 -2.46 8.83
C GLY A 110 10.63 -1.79 8.45
N LEU A 111 10.62 -0.49 8.15
CA LEU A 111 11.82 0.24 7.75
C LEU A 111 12.83 0.33 8.91
N LEU A 112 12.38 0.61 10.13
CA LEU A 112 13.22 0.57 11.34
C LEU A 112 13.79 -0.83 11.62
N GLN A 113 13.07 -1.88 11.22
CA GLN A 113 13.54 -3.26 11.33
C GLN A 113 14.44 -3.68 10.16
N GLY A 114 14.74 -2.77 9.23
CA GLY A 114 15.63 -2.98 8.10
C GLY A 114 14.98 -3.70 6.91
N PHE A 115 13.65 -3.71 6.79
CA PHE A 115 12.96 -4.23 5.61
C PHE A 115 13.05 -3.25 4.44
N ALA A 116 13.12 -3.78 3.23
CA ALA A 116 12.76 -3.02 2.02
C ALA A 116 11.23 -2.98 1.95
N VAL A 117 10.63 -1.79 1.95
CA VAL A 117 9.17 -1.62 2.10
C VAL A 117 8.57 -0.99 0.86
N ILE A 118 7.45 -1.50 0.35
CA ILE A 118 6.63 -0.86 -0.69
C ILE A 118 5.21 -0.56 -0.20
N SER A 119 4.60 0.52 -0.68
CA SER A 119 3.20 0.90 -0.50
C SER A 119 2.62 1.43 -1.82
N SER A 120 1.30 1.31 -2.03
CA SER A 120 0.64 1.68 -3.29
C SER A 120 -0.76 2.26 -3.10
N ASP A 121 -1.17 3.13 -4.02
CA ASP A 121 -2.56 3.64 -4.13
C ASP A 121 -3.56 2.64 -4.72
N ALA A 122 -3.09 1.45 -5.10
CA ALA A 122 -3.87 0.38 -5.71
C ALA A 122 -4.55 0.74 -7.05
N GLY A 123 -3.95 1.64 -7.84
CA GLY A 123 -4.32 1.81 -9.25
C GLY A 123 -5.18 3.02 -9.56
N HIS A 124 -5.45 3.89 -8.60
CA HIS A 124 -6.28 5.07 -8.80
C HIS A 124 -5.92 6.18 -7.81
N ALA A 125 -6.30 7.41 -8.14
CA ALA A 125 -6.27 8.53 -7.21
C ALA A 125 -7.64 8.69 -6.54
N PHE A 126 -7.64 9.06 -5.27
CA PHE A 126 -8.87 9.37 -4.56
C PHE A 126 -9.48 10.69 -5.06
N ASP A 127 -10.67 10.59 -5.62
CA ASP A 127 -11.42 11.75 -6.10
C ASP A 127 -12.30 12.34 -4.99
N ARG A 128 -12.17 13.64 -4.72
CA ARG A 128 -13.02 14.37 -3.77
C ARG A 128 -14.09 15.24 -4.44
N SER A 129 -14.12 15.28 -5.77
CA SER A 129 -15.00 16.15 -6.55
C SER A 129 -16.40 15.57 -6.79
N THR A 130 -16.62 14.29 -6.47
CA THR A 130 -17.90 13.60 -6.73
C THR A 130 -18.61 13.20 -5.42
N PRO A 131 -19.95 13.09 -5.43
CA PRO A 131 -20.71 12.62 -4.26
C PRO A 131 -20.35 11.21 -3.78
N ILE A 132 -19.87 10.36 -4.71
CA ILE A 132 -19.38 9.01 -4.39
C ILE A 132 -17.89 8.98 -4.00
N GLY A 133 -17.23 10.14 -4.06
CA GLY A 133 -15.84 10.36 -3.66
C GLY A 133 -14.86 9.32 -4.20
N GLY A 134 -14.13 8.69 -3.27
CA GLY A 134 -13.17 7.63 -3.55
C GLY A 134 -13.75 6.37 -4.18
N GLY A 135 -15.08 6.24 -4.33
CA GLY A 135 -15.70 5.15 -5.08
C GLY A 135 -15.73 5.36 -6.60
N SER A 136 -15.36 6.55 -7.09
CA SER A 136 -15.47 6.92 -8.51
C SER A 136 -14.59 6.10 -9.46
N PHE A 137 -13.43 5.59 -9.01
CA PHE A 137 -12.62 4.65 -9.80
C PHE A 137 -13.41 3.40 -10.20
N GLY A 138 -14.46 3.09 -9.43
CA GLY A 138 -15.39 2.01 -9.71
C GLY A 138 -16.13 2.20 -11.04
N LEU A 139 -16.03 3.29 -11.77
CA LEU A 139 -16.58 3.37 -13.14
C LEU A 139 -15.70 2.63 -14.16
N ASP A 140 -14.39 2.53 -13.92
CA ASP A 140 -13.45 1.87 -14.82
C ASP A 140 -13.23 0.39 -14.44
N PRO A 141 -13.50 -0.57 -15.36
CA PRO A 141 -13.36 -2.00 -15.06
C PRO A 141 -11.95 -2.46 -14.71
N GLN A 142 -10.92 -1.81 -15.27
CA GLN A 142 -9.54 -2.17 -15.00
C GLN A 142 -9.08 -1.62 -13.64
N ALA A 143 -9.53 -0.44 -13.23
CA ALA A 143 -9.26 0.14 -11.92
C ALA A 143 -9.90 -0.71 -10.81
N ARG A 144 -11.10 -1.26 -11.04
CA ARG A 144 -11.69 -2.29 -10.16
C ARG A 144 -10.79 -3.51 -10.00
N ARG A 145 -10.13 -3.97 -11.09
CA ARG A 145 -9.19 -5.10 -11.04
C ARG A 145 -7.89 -4.74 -10.34
N ASP A 146 -7.37 -3.54 -10.57
CA ASP A 146 -6.16 -3.01 -9.91
C ASP A 146 -6.35 -2.96 -8.40
N TYR A 147 -7.43 -2.32 -7.93
CA TYR A 147 -7.85 -2.35 -6.53
C TYR A 147 -8.10 -3.77 -6.02
N GLY A 148 -8.78 -4.58 -6.83
CA GLY A 148 -9.23 -5.91 -6.45
C GLY A 148 -8.10 -6.90 -6.16
N TYR A 149 -7.07 -6.94 -7.00
CA TYR A 149 -5.95 -7.89 -6.85
C TYR A 149 -4.72 -7.54 -7.71
N ASN A 150 -4.92 -6.81 -8.80
CA ASN A 150 -3.89 -6.68 -9.82
C ASN A 150 -2.75 -5.73 -9.38
N ALA A 151 -3.01 -4.73 -8.53
CA ALA A 151 -1.94 -3.87 -8.02
C ALA A 151 -0.84 -4.68 -7.29
N VAL A 152 -1.23 -5.57 -6.37
CA VAL A 152 -0.27 -6.45 -5.68
C VAL A 152 0.42 -7.39 -6.67
N ALA A 153 -0.33 -7.97 -7.62
CA ALA A 153 0.21 -8.89 -8.61
C ALA A 153 1.27 -8.25 -9.53
N GLN A 154 1.08 -6.98 -9.91
CA GLN A 154 2.01 -6.26 -10.78
C GLN A 154 3.21 -5.72 -10.02
N LEU A 155 2.99 -5.13 -8.83
CA LEU A 155 4.05 -4.51 -8.05
C LEU A 155 5.00 -5.54 -7.42
N THR A 156 4.52 -6.70 -7.00
CA THR A 156 5.34 -7.69 -6.29
C THR A 156 6.57 -8.15 -7.08
N PRO A 157 6.46 -8.66 -8.32
CA PRO A 157 7.64 -9.08 -9.09
C PRO A 157 8.56 -7.90 -9.42
N MET A 158 7.99 -6.73 -9.76
CA MET A 158 8.76 -5.51 -10.03
C MET A 158 9.57 -5.07 -8.80
N ALA A 159 8.94 -5.00 -7.63
CA ALA A 159 9.58 -4.58 -6.39
C ALA A 159 10.70 -5.55 -5.99
N LYS A 160 10.47 -6.87 -6.08
CA LYS A 160 11.50 -7.88 -5.79
C LYS A 160 12.69 -7.77 -6.75
N ALA A 161 12.45 -7.49 -8.03
CA ALA A 161 13.50 -7.24 -9.01
C ALA A 161 14.26 -5.94 -8.72
N LEU A 162 13.57 -4.88 -8.28
CA LEU A 162 14.20 -3.63 -7.87
C LEU A 162 15.09 -3.82 -6.64
N VAL A 163 14.64 -4.59 -5.63
CA VAL A 163 15.47 -5.01 -4.49
C VAL A 163 16.71 -5.76 -4.99
N ALA A 164 16.52 -6.73 -5.88
CA ALA A 164 17.63 -7.52 -6.42
C ALA A 164 18.65 -6.64 -7.16
N ARG A 165 18.19 -5.66 -7.93
CA ARG A 165 19.06 -4.69 -8.60
C ARG A 165 19.81 -3.82 -7.60
N TYR A 166 19.12 -3.30 -6.59
CA TYR A 166 19.68 -2.34 -5.65
C TYR A 166 20.68 -2.97 -4.68
N TYR A 167 20.42 -4.18 -4.17
CA TYR A 167 21.27 -4.88 -3.20
C TYR A 167 22.15 -5.97 -3.80
N GLY A 168 22.06 -6.23 -5.11
CA GLY A 168 22.79 -7.29 -5.81
C GLY A 168 22.28 -8.71 -5.53
N LYS A 169 21.19 -8.87 -4.78
CA LYS A 169 20.57 -10.17 -4.45
C LYS A 169 19.07 -10.02 -4.13
N PRO A 170 18.23 -11.01 -4.45
CA PRO A 170 16.79 -10.94 -4.17
C PRO A 170 16.50 -11.00 -2.66
N PRO A 171 15.28 -10.60 -2.23
CA PRO A 171 14.85 -10.81 -0.85
C PRO A 171 14.90 -12.29 -0.47
N MET A 172 15.42 -12.59 0.73
CA MET A 172 15.44 -13.93 1.29
C MET A 172 14.05 -14.37 1.78
N ARG A 173 13.27 -13.41 2.29
CA ARG A 173 11.88 -13.59 2.72
C ARG A 173 11.06 -12.36 2.36
N SER A 174 9.79 -12.57 2.04
CA SER A 174 8.84 -11.55 1.62
C SER A 174 7.58 -11.64 2.46
N TYR A 175 7.12 -10.50 2.96
CA TYR A 175 5.92 -10.41 3.80
C TYR A 175 4.91 -9.42 3.22
N LEU A 176 3.61 -9.73 3.30
CA LEU A 176 2.54 -8.77 3.06
C LEU A 176 1.81 -8.51 4.36
N VAL A 177 1.67 -7.25 4.73
CA VAL A 177 1.06 -6.84 5.99
C VAL A 177 0.00 -5.79 5.74
N GLY A 178 -1.18 -5.95 6.34
CA GLY A 178 -2.23 -4.95 6.23
C GLY A 178 -3.43 -5.19 7.15
N THR A 179 -4.21 -4.12 7.32
CA THR A 179 -5.40 -4.08 8.17
C THR A 179 -6.62 -3.63 7.37
N SER A 180 -7.81 -4.13 7.69
CA SER A 180 -9.05 -3.76 7.00
C SER A 180 -9.00 -4.15 5.51
N ASN A 181 -9.01 -3.18 4.60
CA ASN A 181 -8.77 -3.44 3.17
C ASN A 181 -7.36 -4.03 2.93
N GLY A 182 -6.36 -3.66 3.72
CA GLY A 182 -5.03 -4.27 3.66
C GLY A 182 -5.07 -5.75 4.06
N GLY A 183 -5.91 -6.10 5.03
CA GLY A 183 -6.17 -7.49 5.39
C GLY A 183 -6.90 -8.25 4.27
N ARG A 184 -7.84 -7.59 3.56
CA ARG A 184 -8.45 -8.13 2.34
C ARG A 184 -7.40 -8.37 1.25
N HIS A 185 -6.51 -7.42 0.97
CA HIS A 185 -5.38 -7.61 0.05
C HIS A 185 -4.54 -8.83 0.45
N GLY A 186 -4.29 -9.04 1.75
CA GLY A 186 -3.62 -10.24 2.26
C GLY A 186 -4.35 -11.55 1.94
N PHE A 187 -5.65 -11.63 2.23
CA PHE A 187 -6.45 -12.84 1.92
C PHE A 187 -6.56 -13.12 0.42
N VAL A 188 -6.74 -12.07 -0.38
CA VAL A 188 -6.78 -12.17 -1.84
C VAL A 188 -5.43 -12.66 -2.38
N THR A 189 -4.33 -12.12 -1.86
CA THR A 189 -2.97 -12.54 -2.22
C THR A 189 -2.73 -14.00 -1.86
N ALA A 190 -3.09 -14.43 -0.65
CA ALA A 190 -2.97 -15.83 -0.24
C ALA A 190 -3.72 -16.79 -1.19
N SER A 191 -4.86 -16.34 -1.72
CA SER A 191 -5.71 -17.16 -2.59
C SER A 191 -5.28 -17.14 -4.06
N ARG A 192 -4.67 -16.05 -4.54
CA ARG A 192 -4.37 -15.83 -5.97
C ARG A 192 -2.89 -15.89 -6.32
N LEU A 193 -2.03 -15.63 -5.35
CA LEU A 193 -0.57 -15.52 -5.48
C LEU A 193 0.10 -16.31 -4.34
N PRO A 194 -0.18 -17.62 -4.19
CA PRO A 194 0.21 -18.40 -3.01
C PRO A 194 1.73 -18.41 -2.77
N ASP A 195 2.53 -18.32 -3.83
CA ASP A 195 4.00 -18.36 -3.75
C ASP A 195 4.65 -16.97 -3.67
N ALA A 196 3.86 -15.90 -3.67
CA ALA A 196 4.40 -14.54 -3.71
C ALA A 196 4.98 -14.07 -2.37
N TYR A 197 4.55 -14.64 -1.24
CA TYR A 197 4.98 -14.22 0.09
C TYR A 197 5.18 -15.41 1.03
N ASP A 198 6.24 -15.33 1.85
CA ASP A 198 6.54 -16.33 2.88
C ASP A 198 5.67 -16.16 4.14
N GLY A 199 5.09 -14.97 4.33
CA GLY A 199 4.20 -14.68 5.43
C GLY A 199 3.22 -13.55 5.12
N ILE A 200 1.98 -13.72 5.56
CA ILE A 200 0.92 -12.72 5.40
C ILE A 200 0.36 -12.40 6.79
N LEU A 201 0.41 -11.13 7.19
CA LEU A 201 -0.26 -10.64 8.38
C LEU A 201 -1.49 -9.83 7.96
N ALA A 202 -2.67 -10.42 8.10
CA ALA A 202 -3.95 -9.80 7.79
C ALA A 202 -4.76 -9.58 9.07
N THR A 203 -5.01 -8.33 9.44
CA THR A 203 -5.83 -7.97 10.61
C THR A 203 -7.14 -7.31 10.19
N ALA A 204 -8.23 -7.61 10.91
CA ALA A 204 -9.60 -7.16 10.58
C ALA A 204 -9.95 -7.26 9.08
N PRO A 205 -9.70 -8.40 8.39
CA PRO A 205 -9.75 -8.46 6.93
C PRO A 205 -11.16 -8.22 6.40
N GLY A 206 -11.31 -7.23 5.51
CA GLY A 206 -12.56 -6.98 4.79
C GLY A 206 -12.81 -7.96 3.63
N PHE A 207 -12.64 -9.27 3.85
CA PHE A 207 -12.61 -10.28 2.76
C PHE A 207 -13.96 -10.43 2.02
N ASN A 208 -15.07 -10.02 2.64
CA ASN A 208 -16.39 -9.94 2.03
C ASN A 208 -16.86 -8.49 1.83
N LEU A 209 -15.94 -7.58 1.46
CA LEU A 209 -16.17 -6.13 1.38
C LEU A 209 -17.46 -5.72 0.64
N PRO A 210 -17.87 -6.33 -0.50
CA PRO A 210 -19.12 -5.96 -1.16
C PRO A 210 -20.38 -6.14 -0.31
N ARG A 211 -20.34 -7.02 0.71
CA ARG A 211 -21.46 -7.22 1.66
C ARG A 211 -21.46 -6.20 2.80
N ALA A 212 -20.38 -5.45 3.00
CA ALA A 212 -20.26 -4.49 4.10
C ALA A 212 -21.31 -3.37 3.99
N ALA A 213 -21.51 -2.82 2.79
CA ALA A 213 -22.52 -1.79 2.55
C ALA A 213 -23.95 -2.30 2.82
N VAL A 214 -24.24 -3.54 2.43
CA VAL A 214 -25.55 -4.17 2.71
C VAL A 214 -25.76 -4.31 4.23
N ALA A 215 -24.75 -4.78 4.96
CA ALA A 215 -24.82 -4.90 6.42
C ALA A 215 -24.97 -3.54 7.10
N GLN A 216 -24.30 -2.49 6.61
CA GLN A 216 -24.42 -1.14 7.13
C GLN A 216 -25.82 -0.55 6.90
N VAL A 217 -26.37 -0.67 5.70
CA VAL A 217 -27.73 -0.21 5.39
C VAL A 217 -28.76 -0.96 6.23
N TRP A 218 -28.61 -2.28 6.35
CA TRP A 218 -29.46 -3.09 7.22
C TRP A 218 -29.39 -2.60 8.68
N GLY A 219 -28.18 -2.44 9.23
CA GLY A 219 -27.97 -1.96 10.60
C GLY A 219 -28.56 -0.57 10.82
N ALA A 220 -28.40 0.35 9.88
CA ALA A 220 -29.01 1.67 9.93
C ALA A 220 -30.54 1.59 9.97
N GLN A 221 -31.16 0.72 9.18
CA GLN A 221 -32.61 0.49 9.22
C GLN A 221 -33.08 -0.10 10.55
N GLN A 222 -32.29 -0.98 11.17
CA GLN A 222 -32.63 -1.56 12.48
C GLN A 222 -32.49 -0.55 13.63
N LEU A 223 -31.53 0.38 13.53
CA LEU A 223 -31.28 1.38 14.57
C LEU A 223 -32.15 2.63 14.40
N ALA A 224 -32.61 2.96 13.19
CA ALA A 224 -33.42 4.15 12.93
C ALA A 224 -34.68 4.28 13.82
N PRO A 225 -35.43 3.21 14.14
CA PRO A 225 -36.56 3.29 15.07
C PRO A 225 -36.17 3.59 16.53
N LEU A 226 -34.92 3.33 16.91
CA LEU A 226 -34.40 3.56 18.26
C LEU A 226 -33.84 4.98 18.44
N ALA A 227 -33.44 5.63 17.34
CA ALA A 227 -32.91 6.98 17.35
C ALA A 227 -34.00 7.98 17.77
N ARG A 228 -33.74 8.77 18.81
CA ARG A 228 -34.62 9.86 19.24
C ARG A 228 -34.11 11.15 18.64
N LYS A 229 -35.01 12.04 18.21
CA LYS A 229 -34.57 13.39 17.89
C LYS A 229 -34.30 14.13 19.20
N SER A 230 -33.15 14.80 19.25
CA SER A 230 -32.85 15.77 20.29
C SER A 230 -33.90 16.87 20.26
N ASP A 231 -34.61 17.07 21.37
CA ASP A 231 -35.59 18.15 21.50
C ASP A 231 -34.93 19.54 21.38
N LYS A 232 -33.61 19.63 21.56
CA LYS A 232 -32.84 20.88 21.51
C LYS A 232 -32.36 21.25 20.11
N THR A 233 -31.98 20.26 19.29
CA THR A 233 -31.34 20.51 17.99
C THR A 233 -32.16 19.97 16.81
N GLY A 234 -33.15 19.11 17.06
CA GLY A 234 -33.92 18.41 16.03
C GLY A 234 -33.13 17.33 15.28
N LEU A 235 -31.85 17.15 15.60
CA LEU A 235 -30.98 16.11 15.06
C LEU A 235 -31.18 14.80 15.83
N LEU A 236 -30.83 13.66 15.23
CA LEU A 236 -30.89 12.36 15.92
C LEU A 236 -29.81 12.30 17.01
N ASP A 237 -30.20 11.97 18.25
CA ASP A 237 -29.32 11.54 19.34
C ASP A 237 -28.99 10.04 19.22
#